data_AF-A0A3R9WLL2-F1
#
_entry.id   AF-A0A3R9WLL2-F1
#
_cell.length_a   1.000
_cell.length_b   1.000
_cell.length_c   1.000
_cell.angle_alpha   90.00
_cell.angle_beta   90.00
_cell.angle_gamma   90.00
#
_symmetry.space_group_name_H-M   'P 1'
#
loop_
_entity.id
_entity.type
_entity.pdbx_description
1 polymer ?
#
loop_
_entity_poly.entity_id
_entity_poly.type
_entity_poly.pdbx_seq_one_letter_code
_entity_poly.pdbx_strand_id
1 'polypeptide(L)'
;MGRRGQLPDHRWPARREAARPWHGRVGIDVRPARGRGPPRPVHRLVTPRPARREPRLVPAAALAAATAAIGALGALLVLVPAAPPALAAPPAPGAGTEPASLPALTQRLSGDECRKASDRTSSRVPWPQTYLRPDTVWPLTEGAGVTVAVVGSGVDDASGVLDGRLDRVPRRTDGGPAEDCTGHGTFTAGLIAAARTPGAGFAGLAPRARILDVPVTDRRGSTTPDLLGAGIRAAADGGARVIAVMAVAQTDSPALADAVRDAVSRGAVVIAPAAPDGDDGGAAFPAAHPQVVSVAATGPSGAPAARKAAGRTDLTAPGEAVMGPGPGGTGHFTASGPSYAAALVAGTAALVLGHRPELSGAELTHRLRATASWSVGRPPGPAQGYGPVDLVSAVTATLPGEPRNGAAAAATGQPRTPPQPTPHDPPAPHAPGVAMPPDPGPSAAGPAWLVSGVAFAAATGVAGAAAVVSAGRRRGWRPARYRAPAPGRTPRPEPL
;
A
#
# COMPACT_ATOMS: atom_id res chain seq x y z
N MET A 1 21.45 24.26 -59.96
CA MET A 1 22.90 24.58 -59.98
C MET A 1 23.32 24.73 -58.53
N GLY A 2 24.18 23.96 -57.87
CA GLY A 2 25.17 22.96 -58.27
C GLY A 2 26.47 23.22 -57.49
N ARG A 3 26.77 22.40 -56.46
CA ARG A 3 28.07 22.10 -55.76
C ARG A 3 27.75 21.75 -54.29
N ARG A 4 27.49 20.50 -53.91
CA ARG A 4 28.42 19.38 -53.60
C ARG A 4 29.62 19.78 -52.73
N GLY A 5 29.48 19.61 -51.42
CA GLY A 5 30.56 19.57 -50.42
C GLY A 5 30.76 18.14 -49.92
N GLN A 6 32.02 17.70 -49.92
CA GLN A 6 32.51 16.36 -49.63
C GLN A 6 32.47 16.01 -48.12
N LEU A 7 32.10 14.77 -47.82
CA LEU A 7 32.31 14.07 -46.55
C LEU A 7 33.72 13.46 -46.49
N PRO A 8 34.39 13.40 -45.31
CA PRO A 8 35.54 12.54 -45.11
C PRO A 8 35.13 11.13 -44.63
N ASP A 9 35.65 10.14 -45.34
CA ASP A 9 35.66 8.71 -45.01
C ASP A 9 36.52 8.43 -43.76
N HIS A 10 35.95 7.82 -42.72
CA HIS A 10 36.70 7.15 -41.66
C HIS A 10 36.34 5.66 -41.62
N ARG A 11 37.22 4.86 -42.22
CA ARG A 11 37.23 3.39 -42.16
C ARG A 11 37.66 2.93 -40.77
N TRP A 12 36.84 2.09 -40.14
CA TRP A 12 37.21 1.32 -38.94
C TRP A 12 37.55 -0.13 -39.35
N PRO A 13 38.68 -0.72 -38.90
CA PRO A 13 39.02 -2.09 -39.25
C PRO A 13 38.26 -3.10 -38.39
N ALA A 14 37.67 -4.09 -39.05
CA ALA A 14 37.08 -5.28 -38.43
C ALA A 14 38.17 -6.15 -37.78
N ARG A 15 38.07 -6.42 -36.48
CA ARG A 15 38.74 -7.56 -35.83
C ARG A 15 37.72 -8.63 -35.54
N ARG A 16 37.88 -9.77 -36.23
CA ARG A 16 37.30 -11.06 -35.88
C ARG A 16 38.16 -11.64 -34.76
N GLU A 17 37.58 -11.88 -33.59
CA GLU A 17 38.18 -12.76 -32.59
C GLU A 17 37.25 -13.92 -32.29
N ALA A 18 37.83 -15.10 -32.47
CA ALA A 18 37.19 -16.39 -32.44
C ALA A 18 36.94 -16.86 -31.01
N ALA A 19 35.76 -17.43 -30.79
CA ALA A 19 35.41 -18.19 -29.61
C ALA A 19 36.36 -19.39 -29.43
N ARG A 20 36.95 -19.52 -28.24
CA ARG A 20 37.59 -20.75 -27.76
C ARG A 20 36.86 -21.24 -26.50
N PRO A 21 36.43 -22.52 -26.45
CA PRO A 21 35.75 -23.07 -25.29
C PRO A 21 36.74 -23.42 -24.18
N TRP A 22 36.40 -23.03 -22.95
CA TRP A 22 37.11 -23.40 -21.73
C TRP A 22 36.67 -24.78 -21.25
N HIS A 23 37.57 -25.77 -21.32
CA HIS A 23 37.47 -27.03 -20.59
C HIS A 23 38.33 -26.95 -19.32
N GLY A 24 37.72 -26.63 -18.19
CA GLY A 24 38.34 -26.73 -16.86
C GLY A 24 37.99 -28.07 -16.21
N ARG A 25 38.90 -29.04 -16.29
CA ARG A 25 38.88 -30.26 -15.46
C ARG A 25 39.47 -29.91 -14.09
N VAL A 26 38.65 -29.95 -13.04
CA VAL A 26 39.11 -29.85 -11.65
C VAL A 26 39.51 -31.26 -11.19
N GLY A 27 40.81 -31.47 -10.99
CA GLY A 27 41.36 -32.67 -10.36
C GLY A 27 41.22 -32.56 -8.84
N ILE A 28 40.59 -33.55 -8.22
CA ILE A 28 40.54 -33.71 -6.77
C ILE A 28 41.68 -34.63 -6.38
N ASP A 29 42.64 -34.09 -5.63
CA ASP A 29 43.80 -34.77 -5.09
C ASP A 29 43.41 -35.49 -3.79
N VAL A 30 43.45 -36.83 -3.77
CA VAL A 30 43.16 -37.66 -2.58
C VAL A 30 44.43 -38.39 -2.18
N ARG A 31 45.07 -37.96 -1.09
CA ARG A 31 46.12 -38.73 -0.40
C ARG A 31 45.49 -39.62 0.69
N PRO A 32 45.95 -40.87 0.85
CA PRO A 32 45.41 -41.80 1.84
C PRO A 32 46.20 -41.77 3.15
N ALA A 33 45.52 -41.92 4.29
CA ALA A 33 46.13 -42.28 5.56
C ALA A 33 45.61 -43.64 6.03
N ARG A 34 46.53 -44.62 6.07
CA ARG A 34 46.34 -45.93 6.69
C ARG A 34 46.71 -45.85 8.17
N GLY A 35 45.91 -46.47 9.03
CA GLY A 35 46.27 -46.79 10.42
C GLY A 35 45.23 -47.70 11.07
N ARG A 36 45.53 -49.00 11.19
CA ARG A 36 44.75 -50.02 11.91
C ARG A 36 45.32 -50.19 13.32
N GLY A 37 44.45 -50.40 14.32
CA GLY A 37 44.77 -50.90 15.66
C GLY A 37 43.48 -51.27 16.44
N PRO A 38 43.49 -52.22 17.39
CA PRO A 38 42.52 -53.33 17.48
C PRO A 38 41.37 -53.16 18.51
N PRO A 39 40.35 -54.07 18.53
CA PRO A 39 39.12 -53.90 19.31
C PRO A 39 39.03 -54.75 20.59
N ARG A 40 38.19 -54.28 21.55
CA ARG A 40 37.33 -55.01 22.55
C ARG A 40 37.27 -54.26 23.91
N PRO A 41 36.31 -54.50 24.83
CA PRO A 41 35.06 -55.28 24.76
C PRO A 41 33.81 -54.47 25.19
N VAL A 42 32.68 -55.18 25.12
CA VAL A 42 31.29 -54.77 25.19
C VAL A 42 30.78 -54.79 26.64
N HIS A 43 30.06 -53.74 27.07
CA HIS A 43 29.14 -53.84 28.20
C HIS A 43 27.69 -53.71 27.74
N ARG A 44 26.93 -54.71 28.19
CA ARG A 44 25.59 -55.12 27.80
C ARG A 44 24.61 -54.49 28.79
N LEU A 45 23.71 -53.64 28.32
CA LEU A 45 22.49 -53.30 29.07
C LEU A 45 21.28 -53.76 28.25
N VAL A 46 20.56 -54.67 28.89
CA VAL A 46 19.44 -55.45 28.38
C VAL A 46 18.18 -54.59 28.48
N THR A 47 17.47 -54.39 27.37
CA THR A 47 16.07 -53.96 27.35
C THR A 47 15.20 -55.09 26.80
N PRO A 48 14.05 -55.40 27.44
CA PRO A 48 13.20 -56.51 26.99
C PRO A 48 12.41 -56.15 25.73
N ARG A 49 12.41 -57.10 24.78
CA ARG A 49 11.60 -57.10 23.54
C ARG A 49 10.09 -57.11 23.83
N PRO A 50 9.28 -56.32 23.11
CA PRO A 50 7.91 -56.72 22.80
C PRO A 50 7.89 -57.63 21.56
N ALA A 51 7.16 -58.74 21.68
CA ALA A 51 7.05 -59.79 20.68
C ALA A 51 6.29 -59.33 19.42
N ARG A 52 6.77 -59.75 18.25
CA ARG A 52 5.99 -59.73 17.00
C ARG A 52 4.84 -60.73 17.13
N ARG A 53 3.61 -60.29 16.84
CA ARG A 53 2.52 -61.16 16.38
C ARG A 53 2.04 -60.66 15.02
N GLU A 54 2.13 -61.55 14.06
CA GLU A 54 1.57 -61.44 12.71
C GLU A 54 0.02 -61.37 12.73
N PRO A 55 -0.59 -60.87 11.63
CA PRO A 55 -1.98 -60.50 11.60
C PRO A 55 -2.89 -61.73 11.49
N ARG A 56 -3.94 -61.78 12.30
CA ARG A 56 -5.08 -62.68 12.06
C ARG A 56 -6.23 -61.88 11.46
N LEU A 57 -6.52 -62.20 10.20
CA LEU A 57 -7.78 -61.93 9.52
C LEU A 57 -8.94 -62.56 10.30
N VAL A 58 -9.98 -61.77 10.57
CA VAL A 58 -11.33 -62.20 10.98
C VAL A 58 -12.33 -61.30 10.23
N PRO A 59 -13.46 -61.84 9.73
CA PRO A 59 -14.02 -61.47 8.43
C PRO A 59 -15.09 -60.36 8.49
N ALA A 60 -15.36 -59.79 7.32
CA ALA A 60 -16.48 -58.89 7.07
C ALA A 60 -17.82 -59.62 7.25
N ALA A 61 -18.54 -59.31 8.33
CA ALA A 61 -20.00 -59.49 8.44
C ALA A 61 -20.49 -58.91 9.79
N ALA A 62 -20.75 -57.59 9.85
CA ALA A 62 -21.67 -56.95 10.79
C ALA A 62 -21.78 -55.45 10.49
N LEU A 63 -22.33 -55.11 9.33
CA LEU A 63 -22.68 -53.74 8.96
C LEU A 63 -24.10 -53.76 8.39
N ALA A 64 -25.07 -54.07 9.25
CA ALA A 64 -26.51 -53.94 8.99
C ALA A 64 -27.27 -54.08 10.32
N ALA A 65 -27.51 -52.97 11.02
CA ALA A 65 -28.65 -52.75 11.93
C ALA A 65 -28.47 -51.42 12.71
N ALA A 66 -28.80 -50.29 12.09
CA ALA A 66 -29.22 -49.07 12.78
C ALA A 66 -29.84 -48.07 11.78
N THR A 67 -30.82 -48.55 11.01
CA THR A 67 -31.84 -47.72 10.35
C THR A 67 -33.17 -47.96 11.06
N ALA A 68 -33.94 -46.88 11.26
CA ALA A 68 -35.31 -46.82 11.79
C ALA A 68 -35.48 -46.50 13.30
N ALA A 69 -35.47 -45.20 13.61
CA ALA A 69 -36.25 -44.47 14.63
C ALA A 69 -35.54 -43.12 14.81
N ILE A 70 -35.89 -42.05 14.08
CA ILE A 70 -36.93 -41.10 14.46
C ILE A 70 -37.52 -40.52 13.15
N GLY A 71 -38.71 -41.01 12.81
CA GLY A 71 -39.69 -40.32 11.99
C GLY A 71 -41.00 -40.28 12.79
N ALA A 72 -41.80 -39.23 12.56
CA ALA A 72 -43.02 -38.79 13.28
C ALA A 72 -42.71 -37.91 14.51
N LEU A 73 -43.16 -36.66 14.64
CA LEU A 73 -44.30 -35.94 14.07
C LEU A 73 -43.91 -34.54 13.57
N GLY A 74 -44.57 -34.10 12.49
CA GLY A 74 -44.57 -32.72 12.03
C GLY A 74 -45.03 -32.58 10.59
N ALA A 75 -46.18 -33.17 10.24
CA ALA A 75 -46.79 -33.06 8.92
C ALA A 75 -47.36 -31.66 8.70
N LEU A 76 -47.11 -31.04 7.54
CA LEU A 76 -48.19 -30.66 6.61
C LEU A 76 -47.65 -30.27 5.22
N LEU A 77 -48.28 -30.90 4.21
CA LEU A 77 -48.32 -30.63 2.78
C LEU A 77 -48.14 -29.16 2.34
N VAL A 78 -47.28 -28.93 1.34
CA VAL A 78 -47.66 -28.24 0.07
C VAL A 78 -46.87 -28.87 -1.09
N LEU A 79 -47.59 -29.23 -2.15
CA LEU A 79 -47.13 -29.74 -3.44
C LEU A 79 -46.04 -28.86 -4.09
N VAL A 80 -45.03 -29.51 -4.67
CA VAL A 80 -44.14 -28.92 -5.69
C VAL A 80 -44.48 -29.60 -7.02
N PRO A 81 -44.84 -28.88 -8.11
CA PRO A 81 -44.60 -29.37 -9.45
C PRO A 81 -43.19 -28.96 -9.90
N ALA A 82 -42.46 -29.91 -10.47
CA ALA A 82 -41.17 -29.69 -11.09
C ALA A 82 -41.33 -28.93 -12.44
N ALA A 83 -40.47 -27.94 -12.68
CA ALA A 83 -40.18 -27.39 -14.01
C ALA A 83 -38.65 -27.19 -14.16
N PRO A 84 -38.08 -27.39 -15.37
CA PRO A 84 -36.63 -27.43 -15.62
C PRO A 84 -36.02 -26.02 -15.80
N PRO A 85 -34.67 -25.88 -15.87
CA PRO A 85 -33.99 -24.62 -15.58
C PRO A 85 -33.96 -23.68 -16.80
N ALA A 86 -34.22 -22.39 -16.58
CA ALA A 86 -33.89 -21.33 -17.53
C ALA A 86 -33.65 -20.00 -16.81
N LEU A 87 -32.39 -19.55 -16.89
CA LEU A 87 -31.90 -18.16 -16.95
C LEU A 87 -32.26 -17.13 -15.85
N ALA A 88 -31.21 -16.38 -15.48
CA ALA A 88 -31.16 -15.13 -14.71
C ALA A 88 -31.17 -15.25 -13.16
N ALA A 89 -29.98 -15.08 -12.59
CA ALA A 89 -29.78 -14.77 -11.18
C ALA A 89 -30.12 -13.30 -10.90
N PRO A 90 -30.95 -12.98 -9.89
CA PRO A 90 -30.93 -11.65 -9.27
C PRO A 90 -29.84 -11.63 -8.17
N PRO A 91 -28.99 -10.60 -8.09
CA PRO A 91 -28.14 -10.43 -6.92
C PRO A 91 -28.97 -10.02 -5.69
N ALA A 92 -28.54 -10.53 -4.54
CA ALA A 92 -29.19 -10.40 -3.23
C ALA A 92 -29.28 -8.94 -2.72
N PRO A 93 -30.34 -8.57 -1.98
CA PRO A 93 -30.41 -7.31 -1.25
C PRO A 93 -29.75 -7.46 0.12
N GLY A 94 -28.74 -6.63 0.43
CA GLY A 94 -28.16 -6.59 1.79
C GLY A 94 -26.69 -6.22 1.89
N ALA A 95 -26.27 -5.11 1.29
CA ALA A 95 -25.09 -4.35 1.72
C ALA A 95 -25.54 -2.88 1.85
N GLY A 96 -25.09 -2.21 2.90
CA GLY A 96 -25.58 -0.88 3.30
C GLY A 96 -25.80 0.09 2.13
N THR A 97 -26.98 0.68 2.13
CA THR A 97 -27.46 1.67 1.18
C THR A 97 -26.44 2.80 0.95
N GLU A 98 -26.25 3.10 -0.34
CA GLU A 98 -25.34 4.06 -0.95
C GLU A 98 -25.11 5.36 -0.13
N PRO A 99 -23.87 5.85 0.03
CA PRO A 99 -23.68 7.29 -0.08
C PRO A 99 -23.99 7.67 -1.53
N ALA A 100 -24.80 8.70 -1.76
CA ALA A 100 -24.94 9.34 -3.07
C ALA A 100 -23.58 9.34 -3.79
N SER A 101 -23.47 8.53 -4.86
CA SER A 101 -22.17 8.15 -5.43
C SER A 101 -21.41 9.40 -5.85
N LEU A 102 -20.25 9.66 -5.23
CA LEU A 102 -19.39 10.74 -5.70
C LEU A 102 -19.07 10.47 -7.17
N PRO A 103 -19.06 11.51 -8.03
CA PRO A 103 -18.79 11.32 -9.46
C PRO A 103 -17.45 10.60 -9.68
N ALA A 104 -17.45 9.62 -10.58
CA ALA A 104 -16.25 8.85 -10.91
C ALA A 104 -15.32 9.65 -11.84
N LEU A 105 -14.03 9.70 -11.53
CA LEU A 105 -12.99 10.33 -12.33
C LEU A 105 -12.25 9.29 -13.15
N THR A 106 -11.94 9.65 -14.40
CA THR A 106 -11.15 8.84 -15.33
C THR A 106 -9.92 9.62 -15.77
N GLN A 107 -8.80 8.93 -15.99
CA GLN A 107 -7.56 9.55 -16.46
C GLN A 107 -7.71 10.21 -17.84
N ARG A 108 -8.60 9.67 -18.69
CA ARG A 108 -8.86 10.19 -20.03
C ARG A 108 -10.30 10.65 -20.19
N LEU A 109 -10.48 11.67 -21.03
CA LEU A 109 -11.80 12.14 -21.47
C LEU A 109 -12.17 11.50 -22.80
N SER A 110 -13.46 11.24 -22.98
CA SER A 110 -14.05 10.77 -24.24
C SER A 110 -14.34 11.90 -25.25
N GLY A 111 -14.31 13.15 -24.81
CA GLY A 111 -14.57 14.34 -25.62
C GLY A 111 -13.70 15.53 -25.22
N ASP A 112 -13.99 16.70 -25.79
CA ASP A 112 -13.19 17.92 -25.62
C ASP A 112 -13.65 18.82 -24.45
N GLU A 113 -14.77 18.48 -23.81
CA GLU A 113 -15.24 19.22 -22.64
C GLU A 113 -14.46 18.81 -21.39
N CYS A 114 -13.87 19.82 -20.74
CA CYS A 114 -13.17 19.62 -19.47
C CYS A 114 -14.16 19.20 -18.37
N ARG A 115 -13.65 18.38 -17.45
CA ARG A 115 -14.42 17.89 -16.32
C ARG A 115 -14.93 19.06 -15.48
N LYS A 116 -16.25 19.07 -15.25
CA LYS A 116 -16.88 20.06 -14.38
C LYS A 116 -16.62 19.73 -12.90
N ALA A 117 -16.61 20.77 -12.08
CA ALA A 117 -16.57 20.64 -10.64
C ALA A 117 -17.74 19.79 -10.11
N SER A 118 -17.48 19.09 -9.01
CA SER A 118 -18.54 18.44 -8.25
C SER A 118 -19.08 19.39 -7.17
N ASP A 119 -20.37 19.30 -6.92
CA ASP A 119 -21.08 19.90 -5.79
C ASP A 119 -21.15 18.95 -4.58
N ARG A 120 -20.76 17.68 -4.73
CA ARG A 120 -20.86 16.65 -3.70
C ARG A 120 -19.64 16.64 -2.81
N THR A 121 -19.85 16.63 -1.49
CA THR A 121 -18.76 16.51 -0.50
C THR A 121 -19.00 15.31 0.42
N SER A 122 -17.92 14.82 1.03
CA SER A 122 -18.00 13.76 2.03
C SER A 122 -17.14 14.10 3.24
N SER A 123 -17.71 13.92 4.43
CA SER A 123 -16.99 13.99 5.71
C SER A 123 -16.48 12.62 6.17
N ARG A 124 -16.71 11.55 5.39
CA ARG A 124 -16.25 10.20 5.74
C ARG A 124 -14.75 10.09 5.52
N VAL A 125 -14.08 9.40 6.44
CA VAL A 125 -12.67 9.03 6.27
C VAL A 125 -12.55 7.98 5.15
N PRO A 126 -11.83 8.26 4.05
CA PRO A 126 -11.69 7.29 2.97
C PRO A 126 -10.89 6.08 3.42
N TRP A 127 -11.24 4.91 2.89
CA TRP A 127 -10.58 3.66 3.26
C TRP A 127 -9.05 3.68 3.14
N PRO A 128 -8.40 4.38 2.17
CA PRO A 128 -6.94 4.47 2.13
C PRO A 128 -6.35 5.15 3.36
N GLN A 129 -7.04 6.13 3.96
CA GLN A 129 -6.57 6.80 5.18
C GLN A 129 -6.71 5.88 6.39
N THR A 130 -7.80 5.11 6.46
CA THR A 130 -7.96 4.07 7.48
C THR A 130 -6.91 2.96 7.35
N TYR A 131 -6.55 2.60 6.11
CA TYR A 131 -5.57 1.55 5.82
C TYR A 131 -4.13 2.01 6.11
N LEU A 132 -3.73 3.18 5.61
CA LEU A 132 -2.37 3.70 5.73
C LEU A 132 -2.08 4.42 7.06
N ARG A 133 -3.12 4.79 7.81
CA ARG A 133 -3.02 5.41 9.15
C ARG A 133 -2.06 6.62 9.22
N PRO A 134 -2.19 7.62 8.32
CA PRO A 134 -1.30 8.79 8.32
C PRO A 134 -1.40 9.62 9.63
N ASP A 135 -2.53 9.51 10.34
CA ASP A 135 -2.75 10.10 11.68
C ASP A 135 -1.66 9.71 12.69
N THR A 136 -1.11 8.52 12.56
CA THR A 136 -0.07 8.00 13.47
C THR A 136 1.32 8.59 13.20
N VAL A 137 1.53 9.17 12.02
CA VAL A 137 2.83 9.68 11.57
C VAL A 137 2.89 11.20 11.54
N TRP A 138 1.75 11.89 11.35
CA TRP A 138 1.69 13.35 11.36
C TRP A 138 2.32 14.05 12.58
N PRO A 139 2.28 13.49 13.81
CA PRO A 139 3.03 14.07 14.94
C PRO A 139 4.55 14.12 14.75
N LEU A 140 5.10 13.30 13.85
CA LEU A 140 6.54 13.23 13.55
C LEU A 140 6.92 14.05 12.31
N THR A 141 6.03 14.08 11.32
CA THR A 141 6.25 14.74 10.02
C THR A 141 4.93 14.87 9.28
N GLU A 142 4.73 16.00 8.63
CA GLU A 142 3.63 16.21 7.68
C GLU A 142 4.15 16.45 6.24
N GLY A 143 5.45 16.19 6.01
CA GLY A 143 6.11 16.39 4.70
C GLY A 143 6.56 17.83 4.42
N ALA A 144 6.62 18.69 5.44
CA ALA A 144 7.08 20.07 5.30
C ALA A 144 8.50 20.15 4.71
N GLY A 145 8.72 21.08 3.78
CA GLY A 145 10.02 21.28 3.12
C GLY A 145 10.32 20.30 1.98
N VAL A 146 9.40 19.37 1.67
CA VAL A 146 9.53 18.46 0.54
C VAL A 146 8.67 18.94 -0.62
N THR A 147 9.26 18.95 -1.82
CA THR A 147 8.54 19.21 -3.07
C THR A 147 8.35 17.91 -3.83
N VAL A 148 7.09 17.61 -4.18
CA VAL A 148 6.70 16.47 -5.01
C VAL A 148 6.24 16.99 -6.37
N ALA A 149 6.91 16.58 -7.44
CA ALA A 149 6.44 16.88 -8.79
C ALA A 149 5.33 15.92 -9.19
N VAL A 150 4.23 16.45 -9.71
CA VAL A 150 3.13 15.69 -10.31
C VAL A 150 3.23 15.86 -11.82
N VAL A 151 3.75 14.82 -12.50
CA VAL A 151 3.93 14.78 -13.95
C VAL A 151 2.70 14.12 -14.56
N GLY A 152 1.76 14.91 -15.08
CA GLY A 152 0.44 14.42 -15.47
C GLY A 152 -0.39 15.43 -16.27
N SER A 153 -1.69 15.54 -15.96
CA SER A 153 -2.65 16.33 -16.74
C SER A 153 -2.68 17.82 -16.43
N GLY A 154 -1.97 18.25 -15.39
CA GLY A 154 -2.12 19.56 -14.76
C GLY A 154 -2.68 19.42 -13.34
N VAL A 155 -2.59 20.47 -12.53
CA VAL A 155 -3.21 20.52 -11.20
C VAL A 155 -4.07 21.77 -11.09
N ASP A 156 -5.32 21.62 -10.69
CA ASP A 156 -6.19 22.74 -10.33
C ASP A 156 -6.26 22.89 -8.80
N ASP A 157 -6.04 24.10 -8.31
CA ASP A 157 -6.14 24.44 -6.88
C ASP A 157 -7.17 25.55 -6.64
N ALA A 158 -8.18 25.68 -7.51
CA ALA A 158 -9.29 26.62 -7.33
C ALA A 158 -10.03 26.42 -6.01
N SER A 159 -9.98 25.22 -5.44
CA SER A 159 -10.56 24.91 -4.12
C SER A 159 -9.69 25.35 -2.93
N GLY A 160 -8.43 25.73 -3.17
CA GLY A 160 -7.45 26.03 -2.13
C GLY A 160 -6.99 24.81 -1.33
N VAL A 161 -7.19 23.59 -1.86
CA VAL A 161 -6.86 22.33 -1.17
C VAL A 161 -5.36 22.18 -0.91
N LEU A 162 -4.51 22.82 -1.71
CA LEU A 162 -3.05 22.84 -1.50
C LEU A 162 -2.59 24.05 -0.68
N ASP A 163 -3.48 25.00 -0.33
CA ASP A 163 -3.21 26.09 0.62
C ASP A 163 -1.93 26.87 0.27
N GLY A 164 -1.83 27.31 -0.99
CA GLY A 164 -0.70 28.08 -1.50
C GLY A 164 0.59 27.28 -1.73
N ARG A 165 0.54 25.95 -1.62
CA ARG A 165 1.71 25.05 -1.81
C ARG A 165 1.82 24.47 -3.22
N LEU A 166 1.30 25.18 -4.23
CA LEU A 166 1.35 24.77 -5.63
C LEU A 166 2.28 25.68 -6.44
N ASP A 167 3.36 25.09 -6.97
CA ASP A 167 4.19 25.68 -8.02
C ASP A 167 3.83 25.07 -9.38
N ARG A 168 4.10 25.80 -10.47
CA ARG A 168 3.72 25.37 -11.83
C ARG A 168 4.86 25.59 -12.81
N VAL A 169 5.03 24.67 -13.74
CA VAL A 169 5.78 24.89 -14.99
C VAL A 169 4.83 24.97 -16.19
N PRO A 170 5.21 25.63 -17.30
CA PRO A 170 4.39 25.67 -18.51
C PRO A 170 4.02 24.27 -19.03
N ARG A 171 2.86 24.10 -19.66
CA ARG A 171 2.47 22.81 -20.25
C ARG A 171 3.45 22.39 -21.34
N ARG A 172 3.82 21.12 -21.37
CA ARG A 172 4.84 20.60 -22.33
C ARG A 172 4.29 20.36 -23.75
N THR A 173 2.98 20.24 -23.93
CA THR A 173 2.36 20.00 -25.25
C THR A 173 2.29 21.26 -26.11
N ASP A 174 1.99 22.41 -25.52
CA ASP A 174 1.68 23.65 -26.24
C ASP A 174 2.21 24.94 -25.56
N GLY A 175 2.90 24.83 -24.41
CA GLY A 175 3.37 25.98 -23.64
C GLY A 175 2.26 26.75 -22.90
N GLY A 176 1.01 26.28 -22.96
CA GLY A 176 -0.16 26.93 -22.39
C GLY A 176 -0.26 26.77 -20.86
N PRO A 177 -1.32 27.35 -20.26
CA PRO A 177 -1.57 27.24 -18.83
C PRO A 177 -1.82 25.79 -18.41
N ALA A 178 -1.44 25.51 -17.17
CA ALA A 178 -1.57 24.20 -16.53
C ALA A 178 -3.02 23.92 -16.05
N GLU A 179 -4.01 24.02 -16.95
CA GLU A 179 -5.40 23.61 -16.70
C GLU A 179 -5.51 22.06 -16.61
N ASP A 180 -6.13 21.54 -15.55
CA ASP A 180 -6.40 20.11 -15.45
C ASP A 180 -7.79 19.73 -15.97
N CYS A 181 -7.92 19.56 -17.29
CA CYS A 181 -9.21 19.23 -17.89
C CYS A 181 -9.76 17.85 -17.50
N THR A 182 -8.88 16.90 -17.17
CA THR A 182 -9.31 15.54 -16.79
C THR A 182 -9.69 15.47 -15.31
N GLY A 183 -9.07 16.32 -14.49
CA GLY A 183 -9.10 16.28 -13.03
C GLY A 183 -8.13 15.25 -12.41
N HIS A 184 -7.39 14.49 -13.22
CA HIS A 184 -6.53 13.39 -12.77
C HIS A 184 -5.34 13.88 -11.94
N GLY A 185 -4.64 14.91 -12.42
CA GLY A 185 -3.51 15.50 -11.71
C GLY A 185 -3.95 16.22 -10.44
N THR A 186 -5.09 16.90 -10.44
CA THR A 186 -5.71 17.50 -9.25
C THR A 186 -6.01 16.45 -8.18
N PHE A 187 -6.62 15.33 -8.58
CA PHE A 187 -6.94 14.25 -7.68
C PHE A 187 -5.67 13.63 -7.07
N THR A 188 -4.67 13.34 -7.90
CA THR A 188 -3.41 12.74 -7.44
C THR A 188 -2.59 13.70 -6.56
N ALA A 189 -2.52 14.99 -6.91
CA ALA A 189 -1.92 16.03 -6.06
C ALA A 189 -2.64 16.14 -4.71
N GLY A 190 -3.97 16.03 -4.69
CA GLY A 190 -4.77 15.99 -3.48
C GLY A 190 -4.44 14.78 -2.59
N LEU A 191 -4.33 13.57 -3.16
CA LEU A 191 -3.91 12.38 -2.40
C LEU A 191 -2.52 12.55 -1.77
N ILE A 192 -1.63 13.28 -2.45
CA ILE A 192 -0.27 13.53 -1.97
C ILE A 192 -0.28 14.59 -0.85
N ALA A 193 -0.87 15.77 -1.07
CA ALA A 193 -0.59 16.95 -0.26
C ALA A 193 -1.81 17.84 0.09
N ALA A 194 -3.04 17.37 -0.09
CA ALA A 194 -4.21 18.12 0.37
C ALA A 194 -4.07 18.49 1.86
N ALA A 195 -4.34 19.77 2.17
CA ALA A 195 -4.25 20.31 3.51
C ALA A 195 -5.18 19.56 4.48
N ARG A 196 -4.81 19.53 5.76
CA ARG A 196 -5.70 19.05 6.82
C ARG A 196 -6.72 20.14 7.13
N THR A 197 -7.99 19.87 6.82
CA THR A 197 -9.10 20.77 7.15
C THR A 197 -9.89 20.19 8.32
N PRO A 198 -10.08 20.93 9.43
CA PRO A 198 -10.89 20.47 10.55
C PRO A 198 -12.31 20.07 10.10
N GLY A 199 -12.77 18.89 10.54
CA GLY A 199 -14.09 18.35 10.18
C GLY A 199 -14.18 17.73 8.77
N ALA A 200 -13.13 17.83 7.94
CA ALA A 200 -13.04 17.07 6.70
C ALA A 200 -12.60 15.63 7.00
N GLY A 201 -13.22 14.67 6.30
CA GLY A 201 -12.81 13.26 6.38
C GLY A 201 -11.54 12.95 5.59
N PHE A 202 -11.12 13.86 4.71
CA PHE A 202 -10.01 13.68 3.78
C PHE A 202 -8.90 14.71 4.01
N ALA A 203 -7.66 14.24 4.12
CA ALA A 203 -6.42 15.00 3.87
C ALA A 203 -5.46 14.20 2.98
N GLY A 204 -4.49 14.87 2.36
CA GLY A 204 -3.39 14.20 1.66
C GLY A 204 -2.45 13.51 2.65
N LEU A 205 -1.64 12.56 2.19
CA LEU A 205 -0.72 11.85 3.09
C LEU A 205 0.34 12.79 3.68
N ALA A 206 0.90 13.69 2.87
CA ALA A 206 1.91 14.67 3.25
C ALA A 206 1.33 16.10 3.16
N PRO A 207 0.43 16.49 4.09
CA PRO A 207 -0.39 17.70 3.95
C PRO A 207 0.41 19.00 3.99
N ARG A 208 1.69 18.98 4.38
CA ARG A 208 2.59 20.15 4.38
C ARG A 208 3.62 20.12 3.26
N ALA A 209 3.60 19.11 2.38
CA ALA A 209 4.45 19.07 1.19
C ALA A 209 4.00 20.10 0.14
N ARG A 210 4.93 20.50 -0.73
CA ARG A 210 4.66 21.35 -1.89
C ARG A 210 4.48 20.48 -3.13
N ILE A 211 3.59 20.89 -4.02
CA ILE A 211 3.36 20.26 -5.32
C ILE A 211 4.00 21.13 -6.40
N LEU A 212 4.81 20.50 -7.25
CA LEU A 212 5.25 21.08 -8.52
C LEU A 212 4.42 20.45 -9.64
N ASP A 213 3.53 21.23 -10.24
CA ASP A 213 2.69 20.79 -11.35
C ASP A 213 3.48 20.81 -12.67
N VAL A 214 3.57 19.64 -13.31
CA VAL A 214 4.29 19.40 -14.56
C VAL A 214 3.33 18.78 -15.59
N PRO A 215 2.60 19.60 -16.37
CA PRO A 215 1.61 19.09 -17.30
C PRO A 215 2.26 18.56 -18.58
N VAL A 216 2.02 17.29 -18.87
CA VAL A 216 2.59 16.52 -20.01
C VAL A 216 1.54 15.83 -20.87
N THR A 217 0.26 16.06 -20.58
CA THR A 217 -0.84 15.56 -21.41
C THR A 217 -1.53 16.68 -22.17
N ASP A 218 -2.19 16.31 -23.26
CA ASP A 218 -3.23 17.14 -23.87
C ASP A 218 -4.47 17.24 -22.96
N ARG A 219 -5.48 17.99 -23.41
CA ARG A 219 -6.73 18.21 -22.65
C ARG A 219 -7.51 16.92 -22.41
N ARG A 220 -7.32 15.88 -23.23
CA ARG A 220 -7.98 14.57 -23.11
C ARG A 220 -7.22 13.58 -22.22
N GLY A 221 -6.03 13.94 -21.74
CA GLY A 221 -5.20 13.08 -20.92
C GLY A 221 -4.24 12.18 -21.70
N SER A 222 -3.99 12.47 -22.99
CA SER A 222 -3.04 11.70 -23.82
C SER A 222 -1.63 12.27 -23.72
N THR A 223 -0.62 11.40 -23.75
CA THR A 223 0.80 11.78 -23.71
C THR A 223 1.64 10.92 -24.65
N THR A 224 2.91 11.29 -24.81
CA THR A 224 3.91 10.52 -25.57
C THR A 224 5.14 10.25 -24.70
N PRO A 225 5.98 9.24 -25.01
CA PRO A 225 7.21 8.99 -24.27
C PRO A 225 8.12 10.21 -24.17
N ASP A 226 8.21 11.01 -25.25
CA ASP A 226 9.08 12.18 -25.30
C ASP A 226 8.55 13.33 -24.44
N LEU A 227 7.22 13.53 -24.37
CA LEU A 227 6.59 14.48 -23.45
C LEU A 227 6.80 14.07 -21.99
N LEU A 228 6.68 12.77 -21.68
CA LEU A 228 7.01 12.24 -20.35
C LEU A 228 8.48 12.50 -20.00
N GLY A 229 9.40 12.24 -20.94
CA GLY A 229 10.83 12.52 -20.75
C GLY A 229 11.11 13.99 -20.50
N ALA A 230 10.48 14.89 -21.27
CA ALA A 230 10.59 16.33 -21.06
C ALA A 230 10.01 16.78 -19.69
N GLY A 231 8.89 16.20 -19.27
CA GLY A 231 8.31 16.48 -17.95
C GLY A 231 9.18 16.00 -16.79
N ILE A 232 9.76 14.81 -16.88
CA ILE A 232 10.67 14.28 -15.86
C ILE A 232 11.91 15.19 -15.71
N ARG A 233 12.47 15.67 -16.82
CA ARG A 233 13.57 16.65 -16.76
C ARG A 233 13.12 17.97 -16.12
N ALA A 234 11.98 18.52 -16.52
CA ALA A 234 11.44 19.74 -15.93
C ALA A 234 11.17 19.60 -14.42
N ALA A 235 10.70 18.44 -13.96
CA ALA A 235 10.53 18.13 -12.55
C ALA A 235 11.86 18.10 -11.80
N ALA A 236 12.89 17.46 -12.39
CA ALA A 236 14.23 17.41 -11.81
C ALA A 236 14.90 18.80 -11.78
N ASP A 237 14.74 19.60 -12.83
CA ASP A 237 15.25 20.98 -12.91
C ASP A 237 14.54 21.90 -11.91
N GLY A 238 13.26 21.63 -11.62
CA GLY A 238 12.51 22.27 -10.53
C GLY A 238 12.91 21.82 -9.13
N GLY A 239 13.94 20.97 -8.99
CA GLY A 239 14.46 20.51 -7.70
C GLY A 239 13.57 19.49 -6.97
N ALA A 240 12.60 18.89 -7.65
CA ALA A 240 11.72 17.90 -7.03
C ALA A 240 12.50 16.62 -6.68
N ARG A 241 12.45 16.24 -5.41
CA ARG A 241 13.09 15.02 -4.91
C ARG A 241 12.24 13.77 -5.09
N VAL A 242 10.93 13.95 -5.21
CA VAL A 242 9.97 12.91 -5.55
C VAL A 242 9.28 13.33 -6.83
N ILE A 243 9.44 12.54 -7.89
CA ILE A 243 8.82 12.77 -9.19
C ILE A 243 7.76 11.70 -9.39
N ALA A 244 6.51 12.10 -9.22
CA ALA A 244 5.34 11.24 -9.31
C ALA A 244 4.79 11.34 -10.75
N VAL A 245 5.07 10.34 -11.57
CA VAL A 245 4.68 10.29 -12.98
C VAL A 245 3.32 9.60 -13.08
N MET A 246 2.27 10.40 -13.22
CA MET A 246 0.87 9.97 -13.13
C MET A 246 0.26 9.67 -14.51
N ALA A 247 0.90 10.11 -15.59
CA ALA A 247 0.60 9.70 -16.95
C ALA A 247 1.59 8.62 -17.43
N VAL A 248 1.12 7.68 -18.26
CA VAL A 248 1.99 6.62 -18.81
C VAL A 248 1.90 6.54 -20.33
N ALA A 249 3.02 6.14 -20.93
CA ALA A 249 3.07 5.74 -22.33
C ALA A 249 3.12 4.22 -22.45
N GLN A 250 2.52 3.68 -23.52
CA GLN A 250 2.52 2.23 -23.78
C GLN A 250 3.79 1.75 -24.49
N THR A 251 4.61 2.69 -24.97
CA THR A 251 5.90 2.45 -25.61
C THR A 251 6.99 3.22 -24.89
N ASP A 252 8.23 2.80 -25.13
CA ASP A 252 9.42 3.48 -24.62
C ASP A 252 10.00 4.47 -25.64
N SER A 253 10.87 5.37 -25.20
CA SER A 253 11.79 6.11 -26.06
C SER A 253 13.16 6.30 -25.40
N PRO A 254 14.25 6.41 -26.18
CA PRO A 254 15.56 6.75 -25.61
C PRO A 254 15.52 8.03 -24.78
N ALA A 255 14.77 9.05 -25.22
CA ALA A 255 14.63 10.30 -24.50
C ALA A 255 13.98 10.13 -23.11
N LEU A 256 12.97 9.26 -23.00
CA LEU A 256 12.33 8.93 -21.73
C LEU A 256 13.28 8.18 -20.80
N ALA A 257 13.93 7.14 -21.31
CA ALA A 257 14.91 6.37 -20.55
C ALA A 257 16.06 7.24 -20.03
N ASP A 258 16.54 8.18 -20.85
CA ASP A 258 17.61 9.12 -20.49
C ASP A 258 17.16 10.11 -19.43
N ALA A 259 15.94 10.65 -19.55
CA ALA A 259 15.37 11.55 -18.55
C ALA A 259 15.23 10.89 -17.18
N VAL A 260 14.79 9.63 -17.14
CA VAL A 260 14.73 8.84 -15.90
C VAL A 260 16.12 8.66 -15.29
N ARG A 261 17.13 8.30 -16.08
CA ARG A 261 18.50 8.13 -15.58
C ARG A 261 19.07 9.44 -15.05
N ASP A 262 18.87 10.54 -15.75
CA ASP A 262 19.31 11.87 -15.33
C ASP A 262 18.67 12.27 -13.99
N ALA A 263 17.32 12.20 -13.89
CA ALA A 263 16.62 12.53 -12.65
C ALA A 263 17.10 11.69 -11.45
N VAL A 264 17.26 10.38 -11.64
CA VAL A 264 17.77 9.48 -10.59
C VAL A 264 19.22 9.79 -10.22
N SER A 265 20.07 10.12 -11.20
CA SER A 265 21.46 10.51 -10.94
C SER A 265 21.59 11.81 -10.13
N ARG A 266 20.59 12.69 -10.22
CA ARG A 266 20.46 13.92 -9.41
C ARG A 266 19.84 13.65 -8.03
N GLY A 267 19.56 12.40 -7.69
CA GLY A 267 19.04 12.00 -6.38
C GLY A 267 17.52 12.05 -6.24
N ALA A 268 16.77 12.24 -7.33
CA ALA A 268 15.32 12.16 -7.31
C ALA A 268 14.84 10.69 -7.33
N VAL A 269 13.69 10.42 -6.71
CA VAL A 269 12.98 9.15 -6.86
C VAL A 269 11.84 9.34 -7.83
N VAL A 270 11.83 8.54 -8.90
CA VAL A 270 10.75 8.51 -9.88
C VAL A 270 9.78 7.40 -9.49
N ILE A 271 8.50 7.73 -9.33
CA ILE A 271 7.42 6.80 -8.92
C ILE A 271 6.35 6.83 -10.01
N ALA A 272 5.94 5.67 -10.51
CA ALA A 272 4.98 5.58 -11.61
C ALA A 272 4.06 4.36 -11.47
N PRO A 273 2.84 4.41 -12.05
CA PRO A 273 1.92 3.30 -12.01
C PRO A 273 2.40 2.12 -12.86
N ALA A 274 2.27 0.90 -12.32
CA ALA A 274 2.73 -0.35 -12.95
C ALA A 274 1.93 -0.76 -14.20
N ALA A 275 0.78 -0.12 -14.42
CA ALA A 275 -0.08 -0.30 -15.58
C ALA A 275 -0.83 1.01 -15.86
N PRO A 276 -1.33 1.23 -17.09
CA PRO A 276 -2.29 2.31 -17.35
C PRO A 276 -3.54 2.20 -16.48
N ASP A 277 -4.18 3.33 -16.19
CA ASP A 277 -5.52 3.32 -15.60
C ASP A 277 -6.52 2.80 -16.64
N GLY A 278 -7.54 2.05 -16.19
CA GLY A 278 -8.52 1.37 -17.06
C GLY A 278 -8.38 -0.15 -17.08
N ASP A 279 -9.20 -0.83 -17.88
CA ASP A 279 -9.40 -2.28 -17.78
C ASP A 279 -8.46 -3.11 -18.65
N ASP A 280 -7.86 -2.50 -19.67
CA ASP A 280 -7.09 -3.21 -20.70
C ASP A 280 -5.65 -3.58 -20.26
N GLY A 281 -5.17 -2.99 -19.17
CA GLY A 281 -3.79 -3.18 -18.68
C GLY A 281 -2.74 -2.80 -19.72
N GLY A 282 -1.57 -3.44 -19.66
CA GLY A 282 -0.51 -3.27 -20.65
C GLY A 282 0.80 -2.72 -20.09
N ALA A 283 1.74 -2.44 -20.99
CA ALA A 283 3.02 -1.84 -20.63
C ALA A 283 2.81 -0.39 -20.19
N ALA A 284 3.53 0.00 -19.14
CA ALA A 284 3.51 1.36 -18.60
C ALA A 284 4.94 1.88 -18.49
N PHE A 285 5.28 2.82 -19.35
CA PHE A 285 6.50 3.60 -19.25
C PHE A 285 6.18 4.95 -18.58
N PRO A 286 7.00 5.40 -17.62
CA PRO A 286 8.35 4.89 -17.30
C PRO A 286 8.43 3.75 -16.27
N ALA A 287 7.32 3.25 -15.70
CA ALA A 287 7.33 2.26 -14.62
C ALA A 287 8.11 0.96 -14.95
N ALA A 288 8.13 0.57 -16.23
CA ALA A 288 8.90 -0.56 -16.72
C ALA A 288 10.44 -0.39 -16.61
N HIS A 289 10.96 0.85 -16.50
CA HIS A 289 12.39 1.07 -16.29
C HIS A 289 12.83 0.65 -14.88
N PRO A 290 13.98 -0.05 -14.72
CA PRO A 290 14.39 -0.62 -13.44
C PRO A 290 14.70 0.44 -12.36
N GLN A 291 15.02 1.67 -12.74
CA GLN A 291 15.28 2.77 -11.81
C GLN A 291 14.01 3.42 -11.23
N VAL A 292 12.84 3.15 -11.80
CA VAL A 292 11.56 3.72 -11.35
C VAL A 292 10.97 2.86 -10.25
N VAL A 293 10.25 3.45 -9.29
CA VAL A 293 9.43 2.69 -8.34
C VAL A 293 8.09 2.41 -9.00
N SER A 294 7.87 1.16 -9.39
CA SER A 294 6.64 0.73 -10.08
C SER A 294 5.55 0.31 -9.08
N VAL A 295 4.38 0.95 -9.14
CA VAL A 295 3.33 0.79 -8.12
C VAL A 295 2.04 0.21 -8.70
N ALA A 296 1.56 -0.90 -8.15
CA ALA A 296 0.27 -1.48 -8.50
C ALA A 296 -0.84 -1.10 -7.50
N ALA A 297 -2.08 -1.05 -7.97
CA ALA A 297 -3.26 -0.77 -7.14
C ALA A 297 -3.74 -2.01 -6.38
N THR A 298 -4.17 -1.79 -5.14
CA THR A 298 -4.99 -2.73 -4.36
C THR A 298 -6.35 -2.13 -4.05
N GLY A 299 -7.35 -2.99 -3.94
CA GLY A 299 -8.66 -2.60 -3.43
C GLY A 299 -8.79 -2.71 -1.91
N PRO A 300 -9.96 -2.37 -1.34
CA PRO A 300 -10.22 -2.43 0.10
C PRO A 300 -10.01 -3.81 0.74
N SER A 301 -10.09 -4.90 -0.04
CA SER A 301 -9.80 -6.26 0.42
C SER A 301 -8.30 -6.55 0.58
N GLY A 302 -7.43 -5.62 0.19
CA GLY A 302 -5.98 -5.81 0.12
C GLY A 302 -5.51 -6.68 -1.06
N ALA A 303 -6.44 -7.22 -1.85
CA ALA A 303 -6.07 -7.95 -3.06
C ALA A 303 -5.56 -6.98 -4.14
N PRO A 304 -4.53 -7.37 -4.92
CA PRO A 304 -4.17 -6.64 -6.13
C PRO A 304 -5.39 -6.49 -7.03
N ALA A 305 -5.57 -5.31 -7.60
CA ALA A 305 -6.60 -5.09 -8.60
C ALA A 305 -6.39 -6.07 -9.77
N ALA A 306 -7.48 -6.54 -10.40
CA ALA A 306 -7.43 -7.52 -11.49
C ALA A 306 -6.73 -7.01 -12.77
N ARG A 307 -6.14 -5.81 -12.75
CA ARG A 307 -5.44 -5.20 -13.87
C ARG A 307 -4.13 -5.93 -14.12
N LYS A 308 -3.96 -6.41 -15.35
CA LYS A 308 -2.71 -7.04 -15.79
C LYS A 308 -1.65 -5.96 -16.00
N ALA A 309 -0.84 -5.70 -14.98
CA ALA A 309 0.47 -5.09 -15.22
C ALA A 309 1.24 -6.03 -16.15
N ALA A 310 1.58 -5.55 -17.35
CA ALA A 310 2.35 -6.36 -18.31
C ALA A 310 3.84 -6.46 -17.94
N GLY A 311 4.25 -5.84 -16.82
CA GLY A 311 5.64 -5.67 -16.44
C GLY A 311 5.88 -5.79 -14.93
N ARG A 312 6.87 -5.05 -14.46
CA ARG A 312 7.40 -5.12 -13.09
C ARG A 312 6.50 -4.36 -12.10
N THR A 313 6.34 -4.91 -10.91
CA THR A 313 5.77 -4.23 -9.73
C THR A 313 6.80 -4.25 -8.62
N ASP A 314 7.04 -3.10 -7.99
CA ASP A 314 7.88 -2.98 -6.80
C ASP A 314 7.03 -2.89 -5.53
N LEU A 315 5.96 -2.10 -5.56
CA LEU A 315 5.12 -1.86 -4.40
C LEU A 315 3.65 -1.93 -4.78
N THR A 316 2.80 -2.14 -3.78
CA THR A 316 1.36 -1.91 -3.92
C THR A 316 0.87 -0.85 -2.97
N ALA A 317 -0.20 -0.15 -3.35
CA ALA A 317 -0.88 0.79 -2.47
C ALA A 317 -2.37 0.85 -2.81
N PRO A 318 -3.22 1.38 -1.90
CA PRO A 318 -4.63 1.65 -2.19
C PRO A 318 -4.81 2.41 -3.51
N GLY A 319 -5.56 1.83 -4.44
CA GLY A 319 -5.80 2.44 -5.75
C GLY A 319 -7.20 2.21 -6.31
N GLU A 320 -8.04 1.37 -5.68
CA GLU A 320 -9.45 1.23 -6.05
C GLU A 320 -10.37 2.02 -5.12
N ALA A 321 -11.43 2.60 -5.69
CA ALA A 321 -12.47 3.31 -4.94
C ALA A 321 -11.88 4.33 -3.96
N VAL A 322 -10.85 5.04 -4.41
CA VAL A 322 -10.23 6.14 -3.65
C VAL A 322 -11.11 7.39 -3.77
N MET A 323 -11.06 8.25 -2.76
CA MET A 323 -11.77 9.52 -2.71
C MET A 323 -10.74 10.65 -2.64
N GLY A 324 -11.00 11.76 -3.33
CA GLY A 324 -10.12 12.92 -3.38
C GLY A 324 -10.79 14.13 -4.02
N PRO A 325 -10.08 15.28 -4.10
CA PRO A 325 -10.58 16.48 -4.74
C PRO A 325 -10.60 16.31 -6.27
N GLY A 326 -11.29 17.22 -6.95
CA GLY A 326 -11.22 17.37 -8.40
C GLY A 326 -11.22 18.83 -8.83
N PRO A 327 -11.26 19.10 -10.13
CA PRO A 327 -11.08 20.44 -10.68
C PRO A 327 -12.28 21.35 -10.39
N GLY A 328 -12.05 22.66 -10.36
CA GLY A 328 -13.06 23.72 -10.39
C GLY A 328 -13.82 23.98 -9.09
N GLY A 329 -13.55 23.29 -7.98
CA GLY A 329 -14.26 23.54 -6.72
C GLY A 329 -13.95 22.55 -5.59
N THR A 330 -14.68 22.70 -4.47
CA THR A 330 -14.46 21.95 -3.21
C THR A 330 -15.10 20.56 -3.17
N GLY A 331 -15.72 20.12 -4.27
CA GLY A 331 -16.35 18.80 -4.38
C GLY A 331 -15.35 17.64 -4.44
N HIS A 332 -15.85 16.46 -4.08
CA HIS A 332 -15.08 15.23 -4.06
C HIS A 332 -15.49 14.29 -5.20
N PHE A 333 -14.53 13.50 -5.66
CA PHE A 333 -14.70 12.48 -6.69
C PHE A 333 -14.32 11.11 -6.14
N THR A 334 -14.74 10.05 -6.83
CA THR A 334 -14.18 8.71 -6.65
C THR A 334 -13.33 8.33 -7.84
N ALA A 335 -12.28 7.55 -7.63
CA ALA A 335 -11.44 7.08 -8.72
C ALA A 335 -10.85 5.70 -8.46
N SER A 336 -10.43 5.03 -9.53
CA SER A 336 -9.82 3.71 -9.49
C SER A 336 -8.71 3.59 -10.53
N GLY A 337 -7.53 3.15 -10.12
CA GLY A 337 -6.35 3.14 -10.99
C GLY A 337 -5.03 2.99 -10.24
N PRO A 338 -4.00 2.36 -10.85
CA PRO A 338 -2.65 2.32 -10.29
C PRO A 338 -2.00 3.70 -10.13
N SER A 339 -2.43 4.72 -10.88
CA SER A 339 -1.92 6.10 -10.71
C SER A 339 -2.21 6.65 -9.30
N TYR A 340 -3.40 6.38 -8.77
CA TYR A 340 -3.77 6.81 -7.41
C TYR A 340 -2.96 6.07 -6.34
N ALA A 341 -2.65 4.80 -6.58
CA ALA A 341 -1.74 4.04 -5.73
C ALA A 341 -0.32 4.65 -5.76
N ALA A 342 0.19 5.00 -6.95
CA ALA A 342 1.47 5.67 -7.11
C ALA A 342 1.50 7.03 -6.38
N ALA A 343 0.39 7.78 -6.40
CA ALA A 343 0.26 9.05 -5.66
C ALA A 343 0.38 8.84 -4.14
N LEU A 344 -0.23 7.80 -3.58
CA LEU A 344 -0.07 7.47 -2.15
C LEU A 344 1.35 7.03 -1.80
N VAL A 345 2.05 6.32 -2.69
CA VAL A 345 3.48 6.01 -2.48
C VAL A 345 4.32 7.28 -2.55
N ALA A 346 4.01 8.23 -3.44
CA ALA A 346 4.68 9.52 -3.51
C ALA A 346 4.44 10.39 -2.25
N GLY A 347 3.21 10.40 -1.72
CA GLY A 347 2.90 11.03 -0.43
C GLY A 347 3.67 10.38 0.73
N THR A 348 3.78 9.05 0.73
CA THR A 348 4.60 8.32 1.72
C THR A 348 6.07 8.72 1.60
N ALA A 349 6.62 8.78 0.38
CA ALA A 349 7.99 9.22 0.14
C ALA A 349 8.23 10.65 0.65
N ALA A 350 7.26 11.55 0.50
CA ALA A 350 7.33 12.91 1.02
C ALA A 350 7.33 12.97 2.55
N LEU A 351 6.53 12.14 3.22
CA LEU A 351 6.58 12.03 4.69
C LEU A 351 7.95 11.53 5.16
N VAL A 352 8.50 10.49 4.52
CA VAL A 352 9.83 9.96 4.83
C VAL A 352 10.88 11.07 4.71
N LEU A 353 10.90 11.81 3.60
CA LEU A 353 11.86 12.90 3.41
C LEU A 353 11.63 14.09 4.35
N GLY A 354 10.40 14.36 4.76
CA GLY A 354 10.11 15.37 5.78
C GLY A 354 10.69 15.00 7.14
N HIS A 355 10.79 13.71 7.46
CA HIS A 355 11.39 13.23 8.72
C HIS A 355 12.89 12.91 8.61
N ARG A 356 13.35 12.54 7.42
CA ARG A 356 14.71 12.06 7.11
C ARG A 356 15.24 12.77 5.85
N PRO A 357 15.46 14.09 5.90
CA PRO A 357 15.77 14.90 4.70
C PRO A 357 17.13 14.55 4.08
N GLU A 358 18.03 13.95 4.83
CA GLU A 358 19.38 13.59 4.37
C GLU A 358 19.47 12.27 3.58
N LEU A 359 18.39 11.50 3.50
CA LEU A 359 18.37 10.30 2.66
C LEU A 359 18.56 10.67 1.19
N SER A 360 19.44 9.96 0.49
CA SER A 360 19.53 9.98 -0.97
C SER A 360 18.30 9.34 -1.62
N GLY A 361 18.11 9.54 -2.93
CA GLY A 361 17.03 8.88 -3.66
C GLY A 361 17.14 7.35 -3.66
N ALA A 362 18.36 6.81 -3.67
CA ALA A 362 18.59 5.37 -3.59
C ALA A 362 18.21 4.81 -2.21
N GLU A 363 18.59 5.51 -1.13
CA GLU A 363 18.21 5.12 0.23
C GLU A 363 16.69 5.25 0.44
N LEU A 364 16.05 6.33 -0.04
CA LEU A 364 14.60 6.46 0.00
C LEU A 364 13.91 5.30 -0.72
N THR A 365 14.38 4.93 -1.91
CA THR A 365 13.84 3.80 -2.67
C THR A 365 14.03 2.48 -1.92
N HIS A 366 15.21 2.25 -1.37
CA HIS A 366 15.50 1.07 -0.57
C HIS A 366 14.58 1.00 0.66
N ARG A 367 14.42 2.11 1.37
CA ARG A 367 13.58 2.24 2.55
C ARG A 367 12.14 1.87 2.27
N LEU A 368 11.53 2.47 1.25
CA LEU A 368 10.15 2.15 0.85
C LEU A 368 9.95 0.64 0.55
N ARG A 369 10.94 -0.01 -0.06
CA ARG A 369 10.92 -1.45 -0.38
C ARG A 369 11.17 -2.33 0.85
N ALA A 370 12.15 -1.98 1.67
CA ALA A 370 12.57 -2.76 2.83
C ALA A 370 11.54 -2.71 3.96
N THR A 371 10.77 -1.64 4.06
CA THR A 371 9.70 -1.49 5.04
C THR A 371 8.33 -1.91 4.51
N ALA A 372 8.21 -2.39 3.27
CA ALA A 372 6.95 -2.86 2.73
C ALA A 372 6.37 -3.99 3.62
N SER A 373 5.07 -3.92 3.89
CA SER A 373 4.40 -4.90 4.74
C SER A 373 4.07 -6.17 3.95
N TRP A 374 4.16 -7.31 4.60
CA TRP A 374 3.81 -8.62 4.04
C TRP A 374 3.50 -9.58 5.18
N SER A 375 2.61 -10.54 4.94
CA SER A 375 2.30 -11.55 5.94
C SER A 375 3.50 -12.48 6.10
N VAL A 376 3.97 -12.65 7.34
CA VAL A 376 5.05 -13.60 7.68
C VAL A 376 4.70 -14.98 7.11
N GLY A 377 5.63 -15.56 6.35
CA GLY A 377 5.43 -16.87 5.71
C GLY A 377 4.70 -16.84 4.36
N ARG A 378 4.31 -15.66 3.85
CA ARG A 378 3.77 -15.49 2.49
C ARG A 378 4.56 -14.40 1.75
N PRO A 379 5.68 -14.75 1.08
CA PRO A 379 6.41 -13.81 0.27
C PRO A 379 5.53 -13.17 -0.81
N PRO A 380 5.73 -11.89 -1.20
CA PRO A 380 4.84 -11.24 -2.14
C PRO A 380 5.09 -11.88 -3.51
N GLY A 381 4.02 -12.10 -4.25
CA GLY A 381 4.14 -12.60 -5.62
C GLY A 381 4.64 -11.50 -6.57
N PRO A 382 4.93 -11.84 -7.84
CA PRO A 382 5.30 -10.86 -8.87
C PRO A 382 4.32 -9.68 -8.99
N ALA A 383 3.03 -9.91 -8.70
CA ALA A 383 1.99 -8.87 -8.73
C ALA A 383 2.06 -7.87 -7.56
N GLN A 384 2.83 -8.16 -6.51
CA GLN A 384 2.97 -7.31 -5.33
C GLN A 384 4.39 -6.79 -5.11
N GLY A 385 5.39 -7.36 -5.80
CA GLY A 385 6.78 -6.92 -5.68
C GLY A 385 7.33 -7.18 -4.27
N TYR A 386 7.66 -6.10 -3.56
CA TYR A 386 8.07 -6.11 -2.15
C TYR A 386 6.87 -6.12 -1.19
N GLY A 387 5.66 -5.82 -1.66
CA GLY A 387 4.42 -5.82 -0.89
C GLY A 387 3.75 -4.44 -0.80
N PRO A 388 2.63 -4.34 -0.06
CA PRO A 388 2.00 -3.07 0.26
C PRO A 388 2.93 -2.09 0.97
N VAL A 389 2.91 -0.83 0.55
CA VAL A 389 3.60 0.26 1.25
C VAL A 389 3.09 0.34 2.69
N ASP A 390 4.01 0.32 3.65
CA ASP A 390 3.74 0.55 5.06
C ASP A 390 4.22 1.94 5.43
N LEU A 391 3.29 2.88 5.54
CA LEU A 391 3.58 4.28 5.81
C LEU A 391 4.25 4.47 7.18
N VAL A 392 3.82 3.74 8.20
CA VAL A 392 4.34 3.88 9.57
C VAL A 392 5.76 3.36 9.65
N SER A 393 5.99 2.15 9.14
CA SER A 393 7.33 1.54 9.12
C SER A 393 8.27 2.34 8.22
N ALA A 394 7.81 2.83 7.06
CA ALA A 394 8.61 3.66 6.17
C ALA A 394 9.11 4.93 6.86
N VAL A 395 8.32 5.58 7.73
CA VAL A 395 8.78 6.79 8.42
C VAL A 395 9.62 6.48 9.66
N THR A 396 9.28 5.43 10.42
CA THR A 396 9.81 5.23 11.77
C THR A 396 10.91 4.17 11.89
N ALA A 397 11.03 3.24 10.94
CA ALA A 397 12.00 2.15 11.05
C ALA A 397 13.45 2.67 11.05
N THR A 398 14.33 2.00 11.78
CA THR A 398 15.78 2.21 11.68
C THR A 398 16.37 1.11 10.80
N LEU A 399 16.88 1.46 9.62
CA LEU A 399 17.46 0.48 8.70
C LEU A 399 19.00 0.49 8.82
N PRO A 400 19.66 -0.68 8.75
CA PRO A 400 21.11 -0.76 8.71
C PRO A 400 21.68 -0.02 7.50
N GLY A 401 22.73 0.77 7.70
CA GLY A 401 23.44 1.47 6.62
C GLY A 401 22.89 2.86 6.28
N GLU A 402 21.73 3.25 6.81
CA GLU A 402 21.23 4.62 6.65
C GLU A 402 21.90 5.59 7.64
N PRO A 403 22.10 6.87 7.25
CA PRO A 403 22.59 7.89 8.17
C PRO A 403 21.66 8.01 9.38
N ARG A 404 22.20 8.11 10.60
CA ARG A 404 21.35 8.34 11.78
C ARG A 404 20.74 9.74 11.72
N ASN A 405 19.49 9.88 12.16
CA ASN A 405 18.81 11.19 12.19
C ASN A 405 19.63 12.19 13.01
N GLY A 406 20.02 13.31 12.40
CA GLY A 406 20.90 14.32 13.00
C GLY A 406 22.42 14.08 12.88
N ALA A 407 22.90 12.89 12.51
CA ALA A 407 24.34 12.63 12.38
C ALA A 407 24.97 13.35 11.17
N ALA A 408 24.22 13.53 10.08
CA ALA A 408 24.68 14.30 8.93
C ALA A 408 24.76 15.83 9.21
N ALA A 409 23.96 16.33 10.16
CA ALA A 409 24.03 17.73 10.61
C ALA A 409 25.28 17.98 11.48
N ALA A 410 25.75 16.97 12.22
CA ALA A 410 27.00 17.05 12.98
C ALA A 410 28.26 16.87 12.12
N ALA A 411 28.17 16.14 11.00
CA ALA A 411 29.33 15.81 10.16
C ALA A 411 29.74 16.91 9.16
N THR A 412 28.90 17.92 8.91
CA THR A 412 29.18 18.92 7.86
C THR A 412 29.80 20.24 8.34
N GLY A 413 29.91 20.52 9.65
CA GLY A 413 30.70 21.65 10.17
C GLY A 413 30.38 23.05 9.61
N GLN A 414 29.37 23.19 8.76
CA GLN A 414 28.93 24.44 8.18
C GLN A 414 27.81 25.00 9.07
N PRO A 415 27.94 26.24 9.57
CA PRO A 415 26.83 26.92 10.21
C PRO A 415 25.70 27.04 9.18
N ARG A 416 24.62 26.27 9.37
CA ARG A 416 23.36 26.58 8.70
C ARG A 416 22.80 27.81 9.39
N THR A 417 23.08 28.98 8.83
CA THR A 417 22.37 30.21 9.20
C THR A 417 20.88 29.95 8.92
N PRO A 418 19.98 30.08 9.92
CA PRO A 418 18.55 30.10 9.64
C PRO A 418 18.29 31.16 8.57
N PRO A 419 17.43 30.92 7.56
CA PRO A 419 17.05 31.98 6.64
C PRO A 419 16.48 33.13 7.47
N GLN A 420 17.14 34.30 7.42
CA GLN A 420 16.62 35.50 8.06
C GLN A 420 15.26 35.83 7.42
N PRO A 421 14.23 36.14 8.22
CA PRO A 421 12.99 36.67 7.67
C PRO A 421 13.31 37.97 6.95
N THR A 422 12.99 38.03 5.65
CA THR A 422 12.95 39.29 4.91
C THR A 422 11.93 40.22 5.56
N PRO A 423 12.19 41.53 5.69
CA PRO A 423 11.19 42.48 6.17
C PRO A 423 9.97 42.46 5.25
N HIS A 424 8.83 42.01 5.78
CA HIS A 424 7.52 42.25 5.19
C HIS A 424 6.83 43.32 6.02
N ASP A 425 6.09 44.17 5.31
CA ASP A 425 5.35 45.32 5.82
C ASP A 425 4.54 45.00 7.09
N PRO A 426 4.36 45.97 8.00
CA PRO A 426 3.64 45.76 9.25
C PRO A 426 2.19 45.31 8.98
N PRO A 427 1.69 44.27 9.69
CA PRO A 427 0.30 43.86 9.57
C PRO A 427 -0.63 44.93 10.13
N ALA A 428 -1.75 45.14 9.43
CA ALA A 428 -2.84 46.01 9.87
C ALA A 428 -3.37 45.60 11.27
N PRO A 429 -3.83 46.55 12.10
CA PRO A 429 -4.18 46.29 13.49
C PRO A 429 -5.35 45.30 13.64
N HIS A 430 -5.12 44.26 14.45
CA HIS A 430 -6.10 43.25 14.83
C HIS A 430 -7.25 43.85 15.64
N ALA A 431 -8.49 43.48 15.28
CA ALA A 431 -9.68 43.69 16.09
C ALA A 431 -9.63 42.84 17.38
N PRO A 432 -10.24 43.32 18.50
CA PRO A 432 -10.12 42.68 19.81
C PRO A 432 -10.77 41.29 19.87
N GLY A 433 -10.12 40.41 20.65
CA GLY A 433 -10.38 38.98 20.72
C GLY A 433 -11.79 38.61 21.19
N VAL A 434 -12.37 37.65 20.46
CA VAL A 434 -13.53 36.88 20.93
C VAL A 434 -13.00 35.76 21.82
N ALA A 435 -13.45 35.77 23.08
CA ALA A 435 -13.18 34.73 24.05
C ALA A 435 -13.66 33.35 23.52
N MET A 436 -12.78 32.36 23.57
CA MET A 436 -13.12 30.96 23.35
C MET A 436 -14.20 30.51 24.35
N PRO A 437 -15.29 29.87 23.91
CA PRO A 437 -16.18 29.15 24.83
C PRO A 437 -15.44 27.95 25.44
N PRO A 438 -15.74 27.58 26.70
CA PRO A 438 -15.12 26.43 27.36
C PRO A 438 -15.50 25.12 26.66
N ASP A 439 -14.57 24.16 26.69
CA ASP A 439 -14.70 22.83 26.09
C ASP A 439 -16.05 22.16 26.45
N PRO A 440 -16.77 21.57 25.48
CA PRO A 440 -17.92 20.74 25.81
C PRO A 440 -17.41 19.52 26.58
N GLY A 441 -17.88 19.38 27.83
CA GLY A 441 -17.67 18.19 28.65
C GLY A 441 -18.14 16.90 27.94
N PRO A 442 -17.74 15.73 28.45
CA PRO A 442 -17.99 14.44 27.81
C PRO A 442 -19.50 14.28 27.56
N SER A 443 -19.87 14.15 26.28
CA SER A 443 -21.24 13.94 25.88
C SER A 443 -21.78 12.66 26.51
N ALA A 444 -22.97 12.76 27.09
CA ALA A 444 -23.72 11.68 27.73
C ALA A 444 -24.29 10.69 26.69
N ALA A 445 -23.43 10.13 25.84
CA ALA A 445 -23.70 8.94 25.04
C ALA A 445 -22.91 7.78 25.63
N GLY A 446 -23.34 7.33 26.82
CA GLY A 446 -22.90 6.10 27.44
C GLY A 446 -23.25 4.85 26.59
N PRO A 447 -22.64 3.69 26.89
CA PRO A 447 -22.34 2.65 25.92
C PRO A 447 -23.54 1.71 25.67
N ALA A 448 -24.38 2.03 24.69
CA ALA A 448 -25.42 1.13 24.20
C ALA A 448 -24.84 -0.19 23.59
N TRP A 449 -23.55 -0.22 23.25
CA TRP A 449 -22.87 -1.40 22.69
C TRP A 449 -22.45 -2.43 23.76
N LEU A 450 -22.31 -2.03 25.04
CA LEU A 450 -21.89 -2.95 26.10
C LEU A 450 -23.04 -3.86 26.59
N VAL A 451 -24.30 -3.42 26.48
CA VAL A 451 -25.46 -4.23 26.91
C VAL A 451 -25.77 -5.36 25.91
N SER A 452 -25.58 -5.12 24.60
CA SER A 452 -25.83 -6.11 23.55
C SER A 452 -24.78 -7.23 23.51
N GLY A 453 -23.52 -6.91 23.80
CA GLY A 453 -22.44 -7.90 23.85
C GLY A 453 -22.56 -8.87 25.02
N VAL A 454 -22.96 -8.38 26.19
CA VAL A 454 -23.13 -9.21 27.39
C VAL A 454 -24.33 -10.15 27.27
N ALA A 455 -25.43 -9.71 26.66
CA ALA A 455 -26.60 -10.56 26.43
C ALA A 455 -26.30 -11.72 25.45
N PHE A 456 -25.53 -11.46 24.39
CA PHE A 456 -25.14 -12.49 23.41
C PHE A 456 -24.16 -13.52 23.99
N ALA A 457 -23.19 -13.08 24.80
CA ALA A 457 -22.27 -13.97 25.50
C ALA A 457 -22.99 -14.84 26.55
N ALA A 458 -23.97 -14.29 27.26
CA ALA A 458 -24.78 -15.05 28.21
C ALA A 458 -25.64 -16.12 27.52
N ALA A 459 -26.31 -15.78 26.41
CA ALA A 459 -27.16 -16.73 25.68
C ALA A 459 -26.35 -17.89 25.06
N THR A 460 -25.19 -17.60 24.48
CA THR A 460 -24.29 -18.61 23.91
C THR A 460 -23.64 -19.49 24.99
N GLY A 461 -23.28 -18.91 26.14
CA GLY A 461 -22.78 -19.65 27.30
C GLY A 461 -23.81 -20.64 27.87
N VAL A 462 -25.07 -20.24 27.99
CA VAL A 462 -26.15 -21.12 28.48
C VAL A 462 -26.43 -22.27 27.51
N ALA A 463 -26.48 -22.00 26.21
CA ALA A 463 -26.66 -23.04 25.19
C ALA A 463 -25.49 -24.04 25.17
N GLY A 464 -24.25 -23.55 25.28
CA GLY A 464 -23.06 -24.40 25.38
C GLY A 464 -23.06 -25.27 26.63
N ALA A 465 -23.39 -24.70 27.79
CA ALA A 465 -23.49 -25.45 29.05
C ALA A 465 -24.59 -26.52 28.99
N ALA A 466 -25.76 -26.22 28.40
CA ALA A 466 -26.84 -27.19 28.22
C ALA A 466 -26.45 -28.35 27.28
N ALA A 467 -25.72 -28.07 26.19
CA ALA A 467 -25.21 -29.08 25.28
C ALA A 467 -24.16 -29.98 25.95
N VAL A 468 -23.23 -29.40 26.72
CA VAL A 468 -22.18 -30.15 27.43
C VAL A 468 -22.76 -31.00 28.57
N VAL A 469 -23.70 -30.46 29.34
CA VAL A 469 -24.36 -31.20 30.43
C VAL A 469 -25.25 -32.32 29.90
N SER A 470 -25.98 -32.08 28.80
CA SER A 470 -26.81 -33.12 28.19
C SER A 470 -25.96 -34.22 27.54
N ALA A 471 -24.86 -33.88 26.87
CA ALA A 471 -23.90 -34.86 26.34
C ALA A 471 -23.17 -35.62 27.45
N GLY A 472 -22.80 -34.94 28.55
CA GLY A 472 -22.19 -35.55 29.72
C GLY A 472 -23.12 -36.53 30.45
N ARG A 473 -24.40 -36.19 30.60
CA ARG A 473 -25.41 -37.09 31.17
C ARG A 473 -25.64 -38.34 30.31
N ARG A 474 -25.65 -38.20 28.98
CA ARG A 474 -25.74 -39.34 28.05
C ARG A 474 -24.53 -40.27 28.11
N ARG A 475 -23.38 -39.77 28.56
CA ARG A 475 -22.14 -40.54 28.73
C ARG A 475 -21.89 -40.99 30.18
N GLY A 476 -22.89 -40.89 31.06
CA GLY A 476 -22.82 -41.40 32.44
C GLY A 476 -21.93 -40.58 33.38
N TRP A 477 -21.67 -39.31 33.07
CA TRP A 477 -20.80 -38.46 33.88
C TRP A 477 -21.42 -38.16 35.25
N ARG A 478 -20.68 -38.44 36.34
CA ARG A 478 -21.06 -38.08 37.72
C ARG A 478 -20.09 -37.02 38.23
N PRO A 479 -20.56 -35.80 38.58
CA PRO A 479 -19.67 -34.76 39.10
C PRO A 479 -19.10 -35.17 40.46
N ALA A 480 -17.79 -34.99 40.65
CA ALA A 480 -17.12 -35.27 41.90
C ALA A 480 -17.65 -34.32 43.00
N ARG A 481 -18.10 -34.86 44.13
CA ARG A 481 -18.50 -34.05 45.29
C ARG A 481 -17.23 -33.55 45.98
N TYR A 482 -16.98 -32.25 45.89
CA TYR A 482 -15.94 -31.61 46.70
C TYR A 482 -16.32 -31.70 48.18
N ARG A 483 -15.44 -32.28 49.01
CA ARG A 483 -15.57 -32.31 50.46
C ARG A 483 -14.55 -31.32 51.00
N ALA A 484 -15.03 -30.22 51.60
CA ALA A 484 -14.15 -29.20 52.14
C ALA A 484 -13.22 -29.79 53.23
N PRO A 485 -11.92 -29.43 53.25
CA PRO A 485 -11.01 -29.84 54.32
C PRO A 485 -11.45 -29.21 55.64
N ALA A 486 -11.40 -29.98 56.74
CA ALA A 486 -11.65 -29.46 58.08
C ALA A 486 -10.60 -28.38 58.43
N PRO A 487 -10.97 -27.26 59.07
CA PRO A 487 -10.02 -26.19 59.38
C PRO A 487 -8.95 -26.69 60.36
N GLY A 488 -7.71 -26.75 59.87
CA GLY A 488 -6.53 -27.07 60.67
C GLY A 488 -6.22 -25.95 61.65
N ARG A 489 -6.03 -26.31 62.92
CA ARG A 489 -5.56 -25.43 64.00
C ARG A 489 -4.21 -24.82 63.61
N THR A 490 -4.11 -23.49 63.68
CA THR A 490 -2.84 -22.76 63.58
C THR A 490 -1.99 -23.00 64.83
N PRO A 491 -0.71 -23.40 64.71
CA PRO A 491 0.21 -23.35 65.84
C PRO A 491 0.59 -21.89 66.13
N ARG A 492 0.57 -21.51 67.41
CA ARG A 492 1.09 -20.23 67.91
C ARG A 492 2.60 -20.12 67.60
N PRO A 493 3.11 -18.92 67.29
CA PRO A 493 4.55 -18.67 67.29
C PRO A 493 5.06 -18.64 68.74
N GLU A 494 6.07 -19.45 69.04
CA GLU A 494 6.88 -19.32 70.26
C GLU A 494 8.06 -18.35 70.02
N PRO A 495 8.51 -17.61 71.05
CA PRO A 495 9.46 -16.52 70.89
C PRO A 495 10.90 -16.98 71.08
N LEU A 496 11.77 -16.61 70.14
CA LEU A 496 12.93 -15.70 70.30
C LEU A 496 13.75 -15.68 69.01
#